data_AF-A0A2T7TBX6-F1
#
_entry.id   AF-A0A2T7TBX6-F1
#
_cell.length_a   1.000
_cell.length_b   1.000
_cell.length_c   1.000
_cell.angle_alpha   90.00
_cell.angle_beta   90.00
_cell.angle_gamma   90.00
#
_symmetry.space_group_name_H-M   'P 1'
#
loop_
_entity.id
_entity.type
_entity.pdbx_description
1 polymer ?
#
loop_
_entity_poly.entity_id
_entity_poly.type
_entity_poly.pdbx_seq_one_letter_code
_entity_poly.pdbx_strand_id
1 'polypeptide(L)'
;MDPRELWERNTVLAEAFCASDERVRQAQSVLDEAQAERSRTLAAFSVTVGNDGAVADLMGLNEREVRVARRTVGREDARSVAEELLIRGAQPPPPPLTPQAPQGPPQTPPAQPSQTPTTQAPMHDPGVDTFSVSEVQLPQPRGEMPPQPDSMPQDAQTVAAPTVFHTPAVEETVIWSASMDSVLLWSWKSGLDLQTVAAELGLDLRALLLRVQTLANDGLLTPRTPPSDSGQSGRHRRHEDPYAALISPATTPFPVYH
;
A
#
# COMPACT_ATOMS: atom_id res chain seq x y z
N MET A 1 -26.11 3.10 28.67
CA MET A 1 -24.96 3.56 27.85
C MET A 1 -23.82 3.93 28.78
N ASP A 2 -23.27 2.90 29.42
CA ASP A 2 -21.91 2.92 29.93
C ASP A 2 -20.94 3.08 28.73
N PRO A 3 -19.82 3.80 28.86
CA PRO A 3 -18.81 3.86 27.79
C PRO A 3 -18.30 2.48 27.33
N ARG A 4 -18.35 1.45 28.18
CA ARG A 4 -18.01 0.06 27.81
C ARG A 4 -19.04 -0.57 26.88
N GLU A 5 -20.34 -0.46 27.18
CA GLU A 5 -21.44 -0.93 26.33
C GLU A 5 -21.35 -0.32 24.92
N LEU A 6 -21.01 0.97 24.83
CA LEU A 6 -20.83 1.68 23.56
C LEU A 6 -19.60 1.18 22.80
N TRP A 7 -18.49 0.91 23.49
CA TRP A 7 -17.28 0.37 22.86
C TRP A 7 -17.53 -1.05 22.33
N GLU A 8 -18.06 -1.96 23.16
CA GLU A 8 -18.38 -3.34 22.79
C GLU A 8 -19.32 -3.40 21.57
N ARG A 9 -20.39 -2.59 21.58
CA ARG A 9 -21.32 -2.51 20.45
C ARG A 9 -20.63 -1.97 19.19
N ASN A 10 -19.75 -0.98 19.30
CA ASN A 10 -19.04 -0.43 18.16
C ASN A 10 -17.99 -1.42 17.61
N THR A 11 -17.33 -2.21 18.45
CA THR A 11 -16.45 -3.32 18.03
C THR A 11 -17.24 -4.38 17.25
N VAL A 12 -18.38 -4.85 17.78
CA VAL A 12 -19.22 -5.84 17.08
C VAL A 12 -19.75 -5.30 15.74
N LEU A 13 -20.09 -4.00 15.66
CA LEU A 13 -20.50 -3.37 14.40
C LEU A 13 -19.33 -3.27 13.40
N ALA A 14 -18.12 -2.98 13.86
CA ALA A 14 -16.92 -2.94 13.01
C ALA A 14 -16.52 -4.34 12.51
N GLU A 15 -16.58 -5.36 13.37
CA GLU A 15 -16.35 -6.76 12.99
C GLU A 15 -17.39 -7.24 11.98
N ALA A 16 -18.68 -6.96 12.21
CA ALA A 16 -19.75 -7.30 11.27
C ALA A 16 -19.59 -6.58 9.93
N PHE A 17 -19.20 -5.30 9.94
CA PHE A 17 -18.89 -4.56 8.71
C PHE A 17 -17.73 -5.20 7.94
N CYS A 18 -16.58 -5.39 8.59
CA CYS A 18 -15.38 -5.97 7.97
C CYS A 18 -15.57 -7.42 7.50
N ALA A 19 -16.44 -8.20 8.14
CA ALA A 19 -16.81 -9.54 7.69
C ALA A 19 -17.80 -9.53 6.50
N SER A 20 -18.59 -8.46 6.36
CA SER A 20 -19.55 -8.28 5.26
C SER A 20 -18.99 -7.57 4.02
N ASP A 21 -17.93 -6.77 4.18
CA ASP A 21 -17.32 -6.01 3.10
C ASP A 21 -16.36 -6.87 2.27
N GLU A 22 -16.74 -7.09 1.02
CA GLU A 22 -16.00 -7.91 0.06
C GLU A 22 -14.59 -7.37 -0.25
N ARG A 23 -14.35 -6.05 -0.14
CA ARG A 23 -13.02 -5.46 -0.35
C ARG A 23 -12.11 -5.71 0.84
N VAL A 24 -12.64 -5.65 2.06
CA VAL A 24 -11.89 -6.04 3.27
C VAL A 24 -11.53 -7.52 3.20
N ARG A 25 -12.47 -8.38 2.79
CA ARG A 25 -12.22 -9.82 2.58
C ARG A 25 -11.14 -10.09 1.52
N GLN A 26 -11.18 -9.37 0.39
CA GLN A 26 -10.15 -9.47 -0.65
C GLN A 26 -8.78 -8.96 -0.18
N ALA A 27 -8.73 -7.83 0.51
CA ALA A 27 -7.49 -7.28 1.06
C ALA A 27 -6.85 -8.22 2.09
N GLN A 28 -7.64 -8.84 2.95
CA GLN A 28 -7.16 -9.87 3.89
C GLN A 28 -6.62 -11.09 3.15
N SER A 29 -7.32 -11.59 2.12
CA SER A 29 -6.83 -12.73 1.32
C SER A 29 -5.49 -12.45 0.64
N VAL A 30 -5.27 -11.23 0.12
CA VAL A 30 -3.99 -10.82 -0.48
C VAL A 30 -2.90 -10.68 0.59
N LEU A 31 -3.23 -10.19 1.77
CA LEU A 31 -2.30 -10.10 2.90
C LEU A 31 -1.88 -11.50 3.40
N ASP A 32 -2.82 -12.44 3.51
CA ASP A 32 -2.57 -13.82 3.92
C ASP A 32 -1.72 -14.57 2.88
N GLU A 33 -1.99 -14.37 1.59
CA GLU A 33 -1.19 -14.93 0.49
C GLU A 33 0.25 -14.37 0.50
N ALA A 34 0.41 -13.05 0.67
CA ALA A 34 1.73 -12.42 0.78
C ALA A 34 2.50 -12.87 2.04
N GLN A 35 1.82 -13.11 3.15
CA GLN A 35 2.43 -13.70 4.35
C GLN A 35 2.85 -15.16 4.14
N ALA A 36 2.06 -15.94 3.40
CA ALA A 36 2.42 -17.29 3.00
C ALA A 36 3.61 -17.30 2.02
N GLU A 37 3.66 -16.39 1.05
CA GLU A 37 4.79 -16.22 0.12
C GLU A 37 6.08 -15.78 0.85
N ARG A 38 6.00 -14.79 1.75
CA ARG A 38 7.13 -14.42 2.64
C ARG A 38 7.61 -15.64 3.45
N SER A 39 6.69 -16.45 3.96
CA SER A 39 7.03 -17.65 4.74
C SER A 39 7.71 -18.72 3.89
N ARG A 40 7.20 -19.00 2.69
CA ARG A 40 7.84 -19.90 1.69
C ARG A 40 9.25 -19.43 1.33
N THR A 41 9.41 -18.13 1.10
CA THR A 41 10.69 -17.49 0.74
C THR A 41 11.71 -17.56 1.88
N LEU A 42 11.31 -17.26 3.12
CA LEU A 42 12.19 -17.39 4.30
C LEU A 42 12.57 -18.85 4.58
N ALA A 43 11.65 -19.80 4.35
CA ALA A 43 11.95 -21.22 4.44
C ALA A 43 12.98 -21.66 3.37
N ALA A 44 12.82 -21.19 2.14
CA ALA A 44 13.75 -21.45 1.03
C ALA A 44 15.17 -20.92 1.32
N PHE A 45 15.30 -19.69 1.81
CA PHE A 45 16.60 -19.15 2.26
C PHE A 45 17.19 -19.94 3.45
N SER A 46 16.38 -20.32 4.44
CA SER A 46 16.83 -21.15 5.56
C SER A 46 17.33 -22.54 5.12
N VAL A 47 16.69 -23.17 4.13
CA VAL A 47 17.07 -24.50 3.63
C VAL A 47 18.29 -24.45 2.69
N THR A 48 18.48 -23.38 1.93
CA THR A 48 19.67 -23.20 1.05
C THR A 48 20.92 -22.80 1.84
N VAL A 49 20.78 -21.88 2.81
CA VAL A 49 21.90 -21.47 3.68
C VAL A 49 22.18 -22.51 4.78
N GLY A 50 21.17 -23.28 5.18
CA GLY A 50 21.27 -24.33 6.21
C GLY A 50 21.34 -23.82 7.65
N ASN A 51 21.21 -22.50 7.87
CA ASN A 51 21.30 -21.86 9.19
C ASN A 51 20.21 -20.78 9.34
N ASP A 52 19.33 -20.93 10.34
CA ASP A 52 18.29 -19.94 10.63
C ASP A 52 18.87 -18.61 11.12
N GLY A 53 19.94 -18.65 11.92
CA GLY A 53 20.57 -17.46 12.51
C GLY A 53 21.15 -16.54 11.45
N ALA A 54 21.98 -17.07 10.55
CA ALA A 54 22.59 -16.27 9.48
C ALA A 54 21.55 -15.63 8.54
N VAL A 55 20.42 -16.29 8.29
CA VAL A 55 19.31 -15.72 7.48
C VAL A 55 18.54 -14.67 8.28
N ALA A 56 18.35 -14.88 9.59
CA ALA A 56 17.72 -13.91 10.47
C ALA A 56 18.56 -12.63 10.62
N ASP A 57 19.86 -12.77 10.90
CA ASP A 57 20.83 -11.67 11.00
C ASP A 57 20.92 -10.86 9.70
N LEU A 58 20.96 -11.53 8.54
CA LEU A 58 20.98 -10.89 7.22
C LEU A 58 19.71 -10.10 6.91
N MET A 59 18.55 -10.61 7.34
CA MET A 59 17.24 -10.01 7.06
C MET A 59 16.74 -9.04 8.15
N GLY A 60 17.50 -8.88 9.25
CA GLY A 60 17.08 -8.09 10.42
C GLY A 60 15.88 -8.69 11.17
N LEU A 61 15.66 -10.00 11.07
CA LEU A 61 14.51 -10.72 11.64
C LEU A 61 14.89 -11.49 12.90
N ASN A 62 13.88 -11.94 13.66
CA ASN A 62 14.12 -12.88 14.76
C ASN A 62 14.35 -14.30 14.21
N GLU A 63 15.37 -15.01 14.69
CA GLU A 63 15.62 -16.42 14.34
C GLU A 63 14.39 -17.32 14.58
N ARG A 64 13.53 -16.98 15.55
CA ARG A 64 12.26 -17.66 15.80
C ARG A 64 11.29 -17.55 14.63
N GLU A 65 11.26 -16.44 13.88
CA GLU A 65 10.42 -16.29 12.68
C GLU A 65 10.90 -17.21 11.57
N VAL A 66 12.19 -17.17 11.22
CA VAL A 66 12.79 -17.99 10.16
C VAL A 66 12.60 -19.49 10.48
N ARG A 67 12.86 -19.88 11.73
CA ARG A 67 12.66 -21.25 12.22
C ARG A 67 11.19 -21.68 12.20
N VAL A 68 10.24 -20.78 12.45
CA VAL A 68 8.80 -21.06 12.32
C VAL A 68 8.41 -21.20 10.85
N ALA A 69 8.83 -20.28 9.98
CA ALA A 69 8.57 -20.34 8.54
C ALA A 69 9.00 -21.68 7.93
N ARG A 70 10.24 -22.15 8.20
CA ARG A 70 10.71 -23.47 7.74
C ARG A 70 9.92 -24.64 8.36
N ARG A 71 9.40 -24.51 9.58
CA ARG A 71 8.57 -25.55 10.21
C ARG A 71 7.16 -25.62 9.61
N THR A 72 6.56 -24.49 9.28
CA THR A 72 5.21 -24.39 8.68
C THR A 72 5.21 -24.81 7.21
N VAL A 73 6.23 -24.42 6.45
CA VAL A 73 6.38 -24.76 5.02
C VAL A 73 6.93 -26.18 4.82
N GLY A 74 7.66 -26.73 5.80
CA GLY A 74 8.32 -28.02 5.66
C GLY A 74 9.60 -27.96 4.82
N ARG A 75 10.25 -29.10 4.62
CA ARG A 75 11.58 -29.17 3.97
C ARG A 75 11.52 -29.26 2.45
N GLU A 76 10.50 -29.91 1.89
CA GLU A 76 10.45 -30.20 0.46
C GLU A 76 9.90 -29.02 -0.34
N ASP A 77 8.75 -28.48 0.06
CA ASP A 77 8.17 -27.26 -0.52
C ASP A 77 9.18 -26.10 -0.49
N ALA A 78 9.95 -25.97 0.60
CA ALA A 78 11.02 -24.99 0.74
C ALA A 78 12.20 -25.23 -0.24
N ARG A 79 12.47 -26.46 -0.65
CA ARG A 79 13.44 -26.78 -1.72
C ARG A 79 12.89 -26.41 -3.09
N SER A 80 11.64 -26.78 -3.39
CA SER A 80 11.01 -26.47 -4.68
C SER A 80 10.94 -24.95 -4.91
N VAL A 81 10.57 -24.18 -3.88
CA VAL A 81 10.59 -22.71 -3.92
C VAL A 81 12.02 -22.17 -4.04
N ALA A 82 13.01 -22.77 -3.37
CA ALA A 82 14.40 -22.37 -3.55
C ALA A 82 14.93 -22.61 -4.97
N GLU A 83 14.57 -23.75 -5.57
CA GLU A 83 14.94 -24.09 -6.95
C GLU A 83 14.25 -23.15 -7.96
N GLU A 84 12.97 -22.85 -7.78
CA GLU A 84 12.26 -21.84 -8.60
C GLU A 84 12.92 -20.46 -8.50
N LEU A 85 13.24 -19.99 -7.28
CA LEU A 85 13.89 -18.71 -7.06
C LEU A 85 15.31 -18.67 -7.67
N LEU A 86 16.06 -19.77 -7.65
CA LEU A 86 17.37 -19.88 -8.30
C LEU A 86 17.25 -19.87 -9.83
N ILE A 87 16.28 -20.59 -10.41
CA ILE A 87 16.01 -20.58 -11.85
C ILE A 87 15.59 -19.19 -12.32
N ARG A 88 14.67 -18.54 -11.59
CA ARG A 88 14.18 -17.19 -11.86
C ARG A 88 15.26 -16.11 -11.68
N GLY A 89 16.13 -16.27 -10.69
CA GLY A 89 17.28 -15.39 -10.45
C GLY A 89 18.45 -15.58 -11.44
N ALA A 90 18.57 -16.76 -12.04
CA ALA A 90 19.53 -17.06 -13.10
C ALA A 90 19.07 -16.62 -14.50
N GLN A 91 17.79 -16.27 -14.66
CA GLN A 91 17.26 -15.75 -15.92
C GLN A 91 17.84 -14.35 -16.18
N PRO A 92 18.51 -14.09 -17.33
CA PRO A 92 19.04 -12.77 -17.63
C PRO A 92 17.91 -11.75 -17.71
N PRO A 93 18.12 -10.50 -17.25
CA PRO A 93 17.10 -9.48 -17.32
C PRO A 93 16.65 -9.30 -18.78
N PRO A 94 15.34 -9.10 -19.03
CA PRO A 94 14.87 -8.82 -20.38
C PRO A 94 15.66 -7.62 -20.94
N PRO A 95 16.09 -7.67 -22.21
CA PRO A 95 16.88 -6.60 -22.79
C PRO A 95 16.12 -5.28 -22.63
N PRO A 96 16.79 -4.19 -22.20
CA PRO A 96 16.11 -2.94 -21.92
C PRO A 96 15.34 -2.52 -23.17
N LEU A 97 14.02 -2.36 -23.03
CA LEU A 97 13.18 -1.77 -24.05
C LEU A 97 13.71 -0.36 -24.29
N THR A 98 14.53 -0.20 -25.34
CA THR A 98 14.94 1.11 -25.82
C THR A 98 13.66 1.91 -26.05
N PRO A 99 13.54 3.13 -25.48
CA PRO A 99 12.39 3.96 -25.77
C PRO A 99 12.28 4.13 -27.28
N GLN A 100 11.24 3.55 -27.88
CA GLN A 100 10.94 3.85 -29.26
C GLN A 100 10.60 5.35 -29.29
N ALA A 101 11.49 6.14 -29.88
CA ALA A 101 11.24 7.55 -30.12
C ALA A 101 9.87 7.67 -30.81
N PRO A 102 9.02 8.65 -30.44
CA PRO A 102 7.65 8.73 -30.93
C PRO A 102 7.60 8.56 -32.45
N GLN A 103 7.00 7.45 -32.90
CA GLN A 103 6.96 7.15 -34.33
C GLN A 103 6.19 8.27 -35.03
N GLY A 104 6.87 8.95 -35.96
CA GLY A 104 6.24 9.96 -36.80
C GLY A 104 5.08 9.36 -37.61
N PRO A 105 4.20 10.21 -38.17
CA PRO A 105 3.02 9.75 -38.91
C PRO A 105 3.40 8.74 -40.00
N PRO A 106 2.57 7.71 -40.23
CA PRO A 106 2.97 6.49 -40.93
C PRO A 106 3.45 6.78 -42.35
N GLN A 107 4.72 6.49 -42.62
CA GLN A 107 5.26 6.63 -43.97
C GLN A 107 4.73 5.51 -44.86
N THR A 108 4.19 5.91 -46.00
CA THR A 108 3.66 5.02 -47.05
C THR A 108 4.74 4.07 -47.59
N PRO A 109 4.41 2.80 -47.90
CA PRO A 109 5.32 1.90 -48.61
C PRO A 109 5.77 2.49 -49.96
N PRO A 110 7.00 2.18 -50.41
CA PRO A 110 7.54 2.72 -51.67
C PRO A 110 6.78 2.21 -52.89
N ALA A 111 6.58 3.09 -53.88
CA ALA A 111 5.81 2.78 -55.08
C ALA A 111 6.52 1.76 -56.00
N GLN A 112 5.79 0.73 -56.42
CA GLN A 112 6.15 -0.07 -57.60
C GLN A 112 5.61 0.60 -58.87
N PRO A 113 6.39 0.69 -59.96
CA PRO A 113 5.94 1.34 -61.19
C PRO A 113 5.05 0.42 -62.05
N SER A 114 3.83 0.91 -62.31
CA SER A 114 3.10 0.82 -63.58
C SER A 114 2.99 -0.54 -64.30
N GLN A 115 1.82 -1.20 -64.16
CA GLN A 115 1.15 -1.87 -65.28
C GLN A 115 -0.35 -1.52 -65.30
N THR A 116 -0.76 -0.83 -66.37
CA THR A 116 -2.14 -0.76 -66.88
C THR A 116 -2.31 -1.90 -67.92
N PRO A 117 -3.51 -2.23 -68.48
CA PRO A 117 -4.72 -1.39 -68.60
C PRO A 117 -6.07 -2.16 -68.45
N THR A 118 -7.15 -1.54 -68.97
CA THR A 118 -8.27 -2.22 -69.67
C THR A 118 -9.56 -2.56 -68.88
N THR A 119 -10.58 -1.68 -69.09
CA THR A 119 -11.98 -2.02 -69.47
C THR A 119 -13.16 -1.99 -68.48
N GLN A 120 -14.12 -1.11 -68.83
CA GLN A 120 -15.59 -1.12 -68.67
C GLN A 120 -16.28 -1.10 -67.29
N ALA A 121 -17.12 -0.07 -67.14
CA ALA A 121 -18.50 -0.16 -66.60
C ALA A 121 -19.49 -0.25 -67.80
N PRO A 122 -20.85 -0.30 -67.67
CA PRO A 122 -21.69 -0.20 -66.45
C PRO A 122 -22.92 -1.17 -66.42
N MET A 123 -23.86 -0.91 -65.47
CA MET A 123 -25.29 -1.33 -65.43
C MET A 123 -25.68 -2.82 -65.27
N HIS A 124 -26.36 -3.16 -64.15
CA HIS A 124 -27.85 -3.23 -64.14
C HIS A 124 -28.47 -3.32 -62.73
N ASP A 125 -29.69 -2.79 -62.64
CA ASP A 125 -30.75 -2.98 -61.61
C ASP A 125 -31.85 -3.88 -62.28
N PRO A 126 -33.03 -4.26 -61.70
CA PRO A 126 -33.58 -4.12 -60.34
C PRO A 126 -34.22 -5.43 -59.76
N GLY A 127 -34.90 -5.34 -58.61
CA GLY A 127 -36.03 -6.24 -58.24
C GLY A 127 -36.10 -6.70 -56.77
N VAL A 128 -36.81 -6.01 -55.87
CA VAL A 128 -38.26 -6.08 -55.49
C VAL A 128 -38.63 -7.04 -54.32
N ASP A 129 -39.17 -6.43 -53.24
CA ASP A 129 -40.19 -6.91 -52.27
C ASP A 129 -39.89 -8.13 -51.35
N THR A 130 -40.32 -8.21 -50.07
CA THR A 130 -41.19 -7.40 -49.15
C THR A 130 -40.78 -7.70 -47.66
N PHE A 131 -41.39 -7.30 -46.51
CA PHE A 131 -42.66 -6.64 -46.11
C PHE A 131 -42.56 -6.02 -44.67
N SER A 132 -43.40 -5.01 -44.36
CA SER A 132 -44.27 -4.74 -43.18
C SER A 132 -44.12 -5.46 -41.80
N VAL A 133 -44.50 -4.91 -40.61
CA VAL A 133 -45.09 -3.59 -40.17
C VAL A 133 -45.07 -3.39 -38.62
N SER A 134 -45.35 -2.16 -38.13
CA SER A 134 -45.62 -1.68 -36.72
C SER A 134 -44.37 -1.20 -35.94
N GLU A 135 -44.27 -0.03 -35.30
CA GLU A 135 -45.11 1.19 -35.10
C GLU A 135 -46.43 1.13 -34.27
N VAL A 136 -46.35 1.66 -33.02
CA VAL A 136 -47.31 2.52 -32.25
C VAL A 136 -46.41 3.23 -31.19
N GLN A 137 -46.28 4.55 -31.02
CA GLN A 137 -47.18 5.71 -30.76
C GLN A 137 -47.58 5.97 -29.28
N LEU A 138 -47.82 7.25 -28.96
CA LEU A 138 -47.65 7.89 -27.64
C LEU A 138 -48.88 7.86 -26.70
N PRO A 139 -48.73 8.29 -25.43
CA PRO A 139 -49.52 9.46 -24.99
C PRO A 139 -48.75 10.48 -24.10
N GLN A 140 -49.16 11.75 -24.17
CA GLN A 140 -48.69 12.85 -23.30
C GLN A 140 -49.60 13.08 -22.08
N PRO A 141 -49.06 13.67 -21.00
CA PRO A 141 -49.67 14.87 -20.40
C PRO A 141 -48.60 15.92 -20.01
N ARG A 142 -48.89 17.19 -19.71
CA ARG A 142 -50.03 18.09 -19.99
C ARG A 142 -49.51 19.52 -19.70
N GLY A 143 -49.85 20.52 -20.52
CA GLY A 143 -49.31 21.88 -20.38
C GLY A 143 -50.03 22.75 -19.35
N GLU A 144 -49.26 23.62 -18.68
CA GLU A 144 -49.74 24.77 -17.89
C GLU A 144 -48.73 25.93 -18.03
N MET A 145 -49.16 27.19 -17.82
CA MET A 145 -48.40 28.41 -18.15
C MET A 145 -48.21 29.32 -16.90
N PRO A 146 -47.51 30.48 -16.97
CA PRO A 146 -46.62 30.94 -15.91
C PRO A 146 -47.32 31.85 -14.87
N PRO A 147 -46.52 32.40 -13.95
CA PRO A 147 -46.40 33.86 -13.98
C PRO A 147 -44.95 34.38 -14.03
N GLN A 148 -44.78 35.57 -14.59
CA GLN A 148 -43.61 36.42 -14.32
C GLN A 148 -43.64 36.90 -12.86
N PRO A 149 -42.49 37.35 -12.35
CA PRO A 149 -42.48 38.67 -11.76
C PRO A 149 -41.47 39.61 -12.44
N ASP A 150 -41.66 40.90 -12.15
CA ASP A 150 -41.00 42.03 -12.79
C ASP A 150 -39.59 42.34 -12.28
N SER A 151 -38.78 42.89 -13.20
CA SER A 151 -37.80 43.96 -13.00
C SER A 151 -36.62 43.84 -12.00
N MET A 152 -35.46 44.36 -12.43
CA MET A 152 -34.22 44.51 -11.64
C MET A 152 -34.32 45.75 -10.70
N PRO A 153 -33.38 46.00 -9.76
CA PRO A 153 -31.94 46.19 -10.00
C PRO A 153 -31.09 45.03 -9.40
N GLN A 154 -29.98 44.57 -10.00
CA GLN A 154 -28.74 45.29 -10.34
C GLN A 154 -28.09 45.84 -9.05
N ASP A 155 -26.99 45.27 -8.54
CA ASP A 155 -25.67 45.29 -9.17
C ASP A 155 -25.10 43.98 -9.74
N ALA A 156 -23.96 44.14 -10.43
CA ALA A 156 -23.13 43.09 -11.03
C ALA A 156 -22.15 42.47 -9.97
N GLN A 157 -21.42 41.35 -10.18
CA GLN A 157 -20.70 40.94 -11.39
C GLN A 157 -20.63 39.42 -11.62
N THR A 158 -21.11 39.02 -12.80
CA THR A 158 -20.34 38.36 -13.87
C THR A 158 -19.28 37.28 -13.53
N VAL A 159 -19.69 36.02 -13.74
CA VAL A 159 -18.97 34.94 -14.48
C VAL A 159 -17.48 34.70 -14.18
N ALA A 160 -17.16 33.54 -13.57
CA ALA A 160 -16.45 32.43 -14.23
C ALA A 160 -16.23 31.22 -13.31
N ALA A 161 -16.48 30.01 -13.82
CA ALA A 161 -15.64 28.85 -13.51
C ALA A 161 -14.72 28.66 -14.74
N PRO A 162 -13.41 28.42 -14.57
CA PRO A 162 -12.93 27.05 -14.72
C PRO A 162 -11.62 26.68 -13.97
N THR A 163 -11.29 25.38 -14.06
CA THR A 163 -9.94 24.78 -13.98
C THR A 163 -9.27 24.57 -12.61
N VAL A 164 -8.64 23.39 -12.50
CA VAL A 164 -7.54 23.10 -11.58
C VAL A 164 -6.29 23.84 -12.07
N PHE A 165 -5.68 24.67 -11.22
CA PHE A 165 -4.30 25.12 -11.37
C PHE A 165 -3.62 25.30 -10.00
N HIS A 166 -2.29 25.19 -9.97
CA HIS A 166 -1.49 25.47 -8.78
C HIS A 166 -1.46 26.97 -8.42
N THR A 167 -1.30 27.24 -7.13
CA THR A 167 -0.63 28.41 -6.51
C THR A 167 -0.45 29.69 -7.35
N PRO A 168 -0.90 30.82 -6.80
CA PRO A 168 -0.01 31.92 -6.46
C PRO A 168 0.51 31.72 -5.02
N ALA A 169 1.82 31.81 -4.83
CA ALA A 169 2.39 31.86 -3.49
C ALA A 169 2.14 33.25 -2.88
N VAL A 170 1.08 33.37 -2.09
CA VAL A 170 1.05 34.35 -1.01
C VAL A 170 1.96 33.78 0.08
N GLU A 171 3.02 34.51 0.45
CA GLU A 171 3.79 34.20 1.66
C GLU A 171 2.96 34.59 2.88
N GLU A 172 1.93 33.79 3.16
CA GLU A 172 1.03 33.97 4.28
C GLU A 172 1.84 33.77 5.57
N THR A 173 2.09 34.86 6.29
CA THR A 173 2.96 34.89 7.47
C THR A 173 2.27 34.23 8.66
N VAL A 174 2.30 32.90 8.66
CA VAL A 174 1.64 32.00 9.63
C VAL A 174 1.83 32.51 11.06
N ILE A 175 0.75 33.05 11.64
CA ILE A 175 0.74 33.50 13.03
C ILE A 175 0.59 32.26 13.92
N TRP A 176 1.73 31.74 14.37
CA TRP A 176 1.78 30.54 15.20
C TRP A 176 1.04 30.72 16.52
N SER A 177 0.05 29.85 16.73
CA SER A 177 -0.77 29.80 17.94
C SER A 177 -0.36 28.62 18.82
N ALA A 178 -0.54 28.74 20.14
CA ALA A 178 -0.19 27.69 21.09
C ALA A 178 -0.94 26.36 20.85
N SER A 179 -2.11 26.40 20.20
CA SER A 179 -2.82 25.21 19.73
C SER A 179 -2.11 24.52 18.55
N MET A 180 -1.58 25.28 17.59
CA MET A 180 -0.77 24.72 16.49
C MET A 180 0.53 24.11 17.03
N ASP A 181 1.20 24.78 17.96
CA ASP A 181 2.40 24.24 18.63
C ASP A 181 2.07 22.96 19.41
N SER A 182 0.90 22.88 20.05
CA SER A 182 0.42 21.66 20.73
C SER A 182 0.17 20.51 19.76
N VAL A 183 -0.35 20.79 18.55
CA VAL A 183 -0.49 19.79 17.48
C VAL A 183 0.87 19.30 16.99
N LEU A 184 1.87 20.19 16.82
CA LEU A 184 3.24 19.79 16.45
C LEU A 184 3.93 18.97 17.54
N LEU A 185 3.75 19.33 18.81
CA LEU A 185 4.28 18.56 19.95
C LEU A 185 3.64 17.18 20.04
N TRP A 186 2.35 17.06 19.75
CA TRP A 186 1.63 15.79 19.74
C TRP A 186 1.99 14.93 18.51
N SER A 187 2.07 15.51 17.31
CA SER A 187 2.43 14.77 16.09
C SER A 187 3.85 14.22 16.17
N TRP A 188 4.81 15.04 16.62
CA TRP A 188 6.20 14.63 16.89
C TRP A 188 6.28 13.49 17.91
N LYS A 189 5.57 13.60 19.03
CA LYS A 189 5.51 12.54 20.06
C LYS A 189 4.86 11.25 19.56
N SER A 190 3.92 11.36 18.62
CA SER A 190 3.19 10.22 18.04
C SER A 190 3.88 9.61 16.81
N GLY A 191 4.94 10.25 16.28
CA GLY A 191 5.61 9.83 15.06
C GLY A 191 4.80 10.04 13.78
N LEU A 192 3.84 10.99 13.81
CA LEU A 192 3.00 11.32 12.65
C LEU A 192 3.77 12.19 11.64
N ASP A 193 3.59 11.90 10.36
CA ASP A 193 4.28 12.60 9.28
C ASP A 193 3.89 14.08 9.19
N LEU A 194 4.91 14.94 9.15
CA LEU A 194 4.79 16.39 9.05
C LEU A 194 4.18 16.84 7.71
N GLN A 195 4.34 16.08 6.63
CA GLN A 195 3.68 16.39 5.35
C GLN A 195 2.16 16.17 5.43
N THR A 196 1.70 15.17 6.20
CA THR A 196 0.27 14.97 6.48
C THR A 196 -0.26 16.11 7.37
N VAL A 197 0.46 16.48 8.43
CA VAL A 197 0.07 17.59 9.32
C VAL A 197 0.03 18.93 8.57
N ALA A 198 0.95 19.17 7.63
CA ALA A 198 0.93 20.35 6.76
C ALA A 198 -0.35 20.40 5.91
N ALA A 199 -0.71 19.29 5.27
CA ALA A 199 -1.92 19.19 4.43
C ALA A 199 -3.21 19.37 5.24
N GLU A 200 -3.36 18.72 6.40
CA GLU A 200 -4.54 18.81 7.26
C GLU A 200 -4.73 20.21 7.87
N LEU A 201 -3.64 20.94 8.13
CA LEU A 201 -3.69 22.33 8.61
C LEU A 201 -3.77 23.38 7.48
N GLY A 202 -3.64 22.96 6.21
CA GLY A 202 -3.59 23.87 5.06
C GLY A 202 -2.31 24.73 5.01
N LEU A 203 -1.23 24.32 5.67
CA LEU A 203 0.00 25.11 5.83
C LEU A 203 1.11 24.64 4.89
N ASP A 204 2.02 25.56 4.53
CA ASP A 204 3.26 25.20 3.87
C ASP A 204 4.15 24.35 4.79
N LEU A 205 4.58 23.18 4.30
CA LEU A 205 5.52 22.28 4.95
C LEU A 205 6.83 23.02 5.33
N ARG A 206 7.29 23.99 4.54
CA ARG A 206 8.49 24.77 4.87
C ARG A 206 8.29 25.68 6.09
N ALA A 207 7.13 26.33 6.21
CA ALA A 207 6.77 27.12 7.38
C ALA A 207 6.63 26.23 8.63
N LEU A 208 6.03 25.05 8.47
CA LEU A 208 5.88 24.06 9.53
C LEU A 208 7.23 23.51 10.00
N LEU A 209 8.14 23.15 9.09
CA LEU A 209 9.51 22.73 9.41
C LEU A 209 10.30 23.84 10.11
N LEU A 210 10.13 25.09 9.71
CA LEU A 210 10.77 26.24 10.38
C LEU A 210 10.26 26.40 11.83
N ARG A 211 8.97 26.17 12.09
CA ARG A 211 8.43 26.17 13.46
C ARG A 211 8.93 24.97 14.26
N VAL A 212 8.94 23.77 13.68
CA VAL A 212 9.54 22.57 14.30
C VAL A 212 11.00 22.84 14.71
N GLN A 213 11.79 23.52 13.88
CA GLN A 213 13.14 23.94 14.26
C GLN A 213 13.16 24.91 15.45
N THR A 214 12.23 25.87 15.54
CA THR A 214 12.14 26.74 16.74
C THR A 214 11.76 25.94 17.99
N LEU A 215 10.75 25.07 17.93
CA LEU A 215 10.33 24.23 19.08
C LEU A 215 11.41 23.22 19.50
N ALA A 216 12.30 22.81 18.59
CA ALA A 216 13.50 22.04 18.90
C ALA A 216 14.59 22.89 19.59
N ASN A 217 14.81 24.13 19.12
CA ASN A 217 15.73 25.09 19.76
C ASN A 217 15.25 25.48 21.17
N ASP A 218 13.94 25.61 21.37
CA ASP A 218 13.28 25.87 22.65
C ASP A 218 13.32 24.63 23.60
N GLY A 219 13.88 23.51 23.15
CA GLY A 219 14.02 22.27 23.92
C GLY A 219 12.73 21.46 24.10
N LEU A 220 11.62 21.87 23.47
CA LEU A 220 10.32 21.22 23.58
C LEU A 220 10.26 19.94 22.73
N LEU A 221 10.87 19.97 21.54
CA LEU A 221 11.05 18.78 20.68
C LEU A 221 12.37 18.09 20.98
N THR A 222 12.52 17.58 22.20
CA THR A 222 13.62 16.64 22.50
C THR A 222 13.48 15.41 21.60
N PRO A 223 14.55 14.97 20.90
CA PRO A 223 14.52 13.67 20.26
C PRO A 223 14.41 12.61 21.35
N ARG A 224 13.57 11.60 21.14
CA ARG A 224 13.54 10.41 21.99
C ARG A 224 14.87 9.68 21.84
N THR A 225 15.81 9.98 22.72
CA THR A 225 16.89 9.04 23.02
C THR A 225 16.23 7.70 23.34
N PRO A 226 16.59 6.60 22.65
CA PRO A 226 16.29 5.30 23.22
C PRO A 226 16.98 5.23 24.59
N PRO A 227 16.43 4.50 25.57
CA PRO A 227 17.22 4.08 26.71
C PRO A 227 18.33 3.16 26.19
N SER A 228 19.47 3.75 25.84
CA SER A 228 20.68 3.02 25.57
C SER A 228 21.09 2.31 26.85
N ASP A 229 20.91 0.99 26.89
CA ASP A 229 21.43 0.11 27.94
C ASP A 229 22.96 -0.05 27.84
N SER A 230 23.66 1.07 27.58
CA SER A 230 25.09 1.27 27.77
C SER A 230 25.44 1.34 29.27
N GLY A 231 24.91 0.38 30.03
CA GLY A 231 24.96 0.31 31.49
C GLY A 231 25.44 -1.04 32.03
N GLN A 232 25.46 -2.11 31.23
CA GLN A 232 25.96 -3.43 31.64
C GLN A 232 27.26 -3.85 30.95
N SER A 233 28.26 -2.96 31.02
CA SER A 233 29.68 -3.37 30.96
C SER A 233 30.04 -4.12 32.26
N GLY A 234 29.45 -5.30 32.44
CA GLY A 234 29.38 -6.03 33.71
C GLY A 234 30.20 -7.31 33.71
N ARG A 235 31.54 -7.18 33.81
CA ARG A 235 32.43 -8.33 34.07
C ARG A 235 32.19 -8.91 35.47
N HIS A 236 31.15 -9.74 35.62
CA HIS A 236 30.98 -10.53 36.84
C HIS A 236 31.17 -12.04 36.61
N ARG A 237 32.21 -12.50 37.29
CA ARG A 237 32.73 -13.86 37.46
C ARG A 237 31.68 -14.96 37.39
N ARG A 238 32.09 -16.12 36.86
CA ARG A 238 31.48 -17.41 37.22
C ARG A 238 31.40 -17.46 38.75
N HIS A 239 30.19 -17.46 39.30
CA HIS A 239 29.97 -17.93 40.66
C HIS A 239 29.77 -19.45 40.55
N GLU A 240 30.48 -20.20 41.38
CA GLU A 240 30.40 -21.66 41.38
C GLU A 240 29.26 -22.05 42.32
N ASP A 241 28.30 -22.86 41.84
CA ASP A 241 27.15 -23.29 42.64
C ASP A 241 27.49 -24.59 43.39
N PRO A 242 27.68 -24.57 44.73
CA PRO A 242 28.02 -25.76 45.51
C PRO A 242 26.85 -26.74 45.69
N TYR A 243 25.73 -26.54 44.99
CA TYR A 243 24.52 -27.36 45.08
C TYR A 243 24.30 -28.33 43.90
N ALA A 244 25.12 -28.26 42.85
CA ALA A 244 24.99 -29.11 41.65
C ALA A 244 25.45 -30.58 41.86
N ALA A 245 25.72 -31.01 43.09
CA ALA A 245 26.35 -32.30 43.41
C ALA A 245 25.42 -33.35 44.07
N LEU A 246 24.12 -33.05 44.23
CA LEU A 246 23.16 -33.92 44.95
C LEU A 246 22.14 -34.64 44.04
N ILE A 247 22.26 -34.54 42.72
CA ILE A 247 21.38 -35.24 41.76
C ILE A 247 22.22 -36.15 40.84
N SER A 248 22.90 -37.11 41.44
CA SER A 248 23.44 -38.27 40.73
C SER A 248 22.33 -39.30 40.52
N PRO A 249 21.92 -39.63 39.28
CA PRO A 249 20.96 -40.71 39.04
C PRO A 249 21.63 -42.05 39.37
N ALA A 250 21.15 -42.74 40.42
CA ALA A 250 21.72 -43.99 40.88
C ALA A 250 21.29 -45.18 39.99
N THR A 251 22.22 -45.72 39.21
CA THR A 251 21.98 -46.88 38.34
C THR A 251 22.07 -48.21 39.12
N THR A 252 20.92 -48.69 39.61
CA THR A 252 20.64 -50.12 39.93
C THR A 252 19.16 -50.38 39.55
N PRO A 253 18.76 -51.59 39.07
CA PRO A 253 19.09 -52.95 39.51
C PRO A 253 19.96 -53.72 38.46
N PHE A 254 20.35 -55.00 38.61
CA PHE A 254 19.85 -56.14 39.39
C PHE A 254 20.99 -57.01 39.97
N PRO A 255 20.77 -57.77 41.05
CA PRO A 255 21.58 -58.94 41.39
C PRO A 255 21.06 -60.19 40.66
N VAL A 256 21.93 -60.88 39.91
CA VAL A 256 21.67 -62.24 39.42
C VAL A 256 22.33 -63.24 40.38
N TYR A 257 21.55 -64.17 40.90
CA TYR A 257 22.06 -65.37 41.57
C TYR A 257 22.29 -66.48 40.56
N HIS A 258 23.48 -67.08 40.58
CA HIS A 258 23.69 -68.44 40.08
C HIS A 258 24.93 -69.10 40.68
#